data_AF-A0A952AH17-F1
#
_entry.id   AF-A0A952AH17-F1
#
_cell.length_a   1.000
_cell.length_b   1.000
_cell.length_c   1.000
_cell.angle_alpha   90.00
_cell.angle_beta   90.00
_cell.angle_gamma   90.00
#
_symmetry.space_group_name_H-M   'P 1'
#
loop_
_entity.id
_entity.type
_entity.pdbx_description
1 polymer ?
#
loop_
_entity_poly.entity_id
_entity_poly.type
_entity_poly.pdbx_seq_one_letter_code
_entity_poly.pdbx_strand_id
1 'polypeptide(L)'
;TIQKDKPLMIVEALPIYSTETENGRFRKQRVDSLLKLLKELNYCMYLIVEKSFQLKRINTIEVHSNMSETNYLFVHEDRIHEVEDSLETYKLIS
;
A
#
# COMPACT_ATOMS: atom_id res chain seq x y z
N THR A 1 15.97 -13.16 0.80
CA THR A 1 15.71 -11.82 1.37
C THR A 1 14.68 -11.13 0.50
N ILE A 2 13.96 -10.13 1.01
CA ILE A 2 12.90 -9.40 0.29
C ILE A 2 13.29 -8.93 -1.13
N GLN A 3 14.56 -8.57 -1.35
CA GLN A 3 15.09 -8.16 -2.65
C GLN A 3 15.27 -9.34 -3.63
N LYS A 4 15.63 -10.51 -3.11
CA LYS A 4 15.81 -11.74 -3.91
C LYS A 4 14.46 -12.39 -4.25
N ASP A 5 13.61 -12.52 -3.25
CA ASP A 5 12.38 -13.32 -3.33
C ASP A 5 11.21 -12.51 -3.89
N LYS A 6 11.31 -11.18 -3.86
CA LYS A 6 10.33 -10.23 -4.42
C LYS A 6 8.88 -10.56 -4.01
N PRO A 7 8.59 -10.80 -2.71
CA PRO A 7 7.26 -11.23 -2.29
C PRO A 7 6.20 -10.16 -2.55
N LEU A 8 4.95 -10.58 -2.77
CA LEU A 8 3.80 -9.69 -2.57
C LEU A 8 3.62 -9.49 -1.07
N MET A 9 3.40 -8.25 -0.63
CA MET A 9 3.26 -7.95 0.80
C MET A 9 1.97 -7.19 1.05
N ILE A 10 1.15 -7.72 1.95
CA ILE A 10 -0.01 -7.01 2.49
C ILE A 10 0.42 -6.40 3.82
N VAL A 11 0.21 -5.10 3.97
CA VAL A 11 0.57 -4.34 5.15
C VAL A 11 -0.62 -3.52 5.60
N GLU A 12 -0.99 -3.70 6.87
CA GLU A 12 -1.91 -2.79 7.54
C GLU A 12 -1.11 -1.65 8.18
N ALA A 13 -1.45 -0.40 7.85
CA ALA A 13 -0.95 0.78 8.54
C ALA A 13 -2.11 1.60 9.11
N LEU A 14 -2.15 1.72 10.44
CA LEU A 14 -3.20 2.47 11.13
C LEU A 14 -3.22 3.94 10.69
N PRO A 15 -4.41 4.58 10.65
CA PRO A 15 -4.53 5.92 10.12
C PRO A 15 -3.71 6.94 10.91
N ILE A 16 -3.21 7.93 10.18
CA ILE A 16 -2.56 9.10 10.75
C ILE A 16 -3.67 10.16 10.87
N TYR A 17 -4.21 10.33 12.08
CA TYR A 17 -5.30 11.28 12.32
C TYR A 17 -4.83 12.74 12.31
N SER A 18 -3.62 13.00 12.82
CA SER A 18 -3.03 14.34 12.88
C SER A 18 -1.53 14.29 13.16
N THR A 19 -0.73 14.99 12.36
CA THR A 19 0.73 15.17 12.56
C THR A 19 1.08 16.19 13.65
N GLU A 20 0.09 16.86 14.24
CA GLU A 20 0.32 17.80 15.34
C GLU A 20 0.55 17.08 16.68
N THR A 21 0.13 15.81 16.76
CA THR A 21 0.36 14.95 17.92
C THR A 21 1.67 14.18 17.80
N GLU A 22 2.32 13.88 18.92
CA GLU A 22 3.52 13.05 18.95
C GLU A 22 3.27 11.67 18.32
N ASN A 23 2.15 11.04 18.69
CA ASN A 23 1.74 9.75 18.13
C ASN A 23 1.57 9.79 16.61
N GLY A 24 0.95 10.84 16.08
CA GLY A 24 0.76 10.98 14.64
C GLY A 24 2.07 11.24 13.90
N ARG A 25 2.98 12.04 14.46
CA ARG A 25 4.35 12.20 13.91
C ARG A 25 5.10 10.88 13.87
N PHE A 26 5.04 10.10 14.95
CA PHE A 26 5.71 8.80 15.01
C PHE A 26 5.15 7.82 13.97
N ARG A 27 3.82 7.77 13.81
CA ARG A 27 3.18 6.96 12.75
C ARG A 27 3.62 7.41 11.36
N LYS A 28 3.61 8.72 11.08
CA LYS A 28 4.05 9.28 9.80
C LYS A 28 5.50 8.91 9.50
N GLN A 29 6.40 9.08 10.47
CA GLN A 29 7.82 8.73 10.31
C GLN A 29 8.04 7.25 9.99
N ARG A 30 7.31 6.35 10.66
CA ARG A 30 7.41 4.89 10.40
C ARG A 30 6.91 4.54 9.01
N VAL A 31 5.76 5.07 8.62
CA VAL A 31 5.19 4.85 7.28
C VAL A 31 6.12 5.40 6.22
N ASP A 32 6.61 6.63 6.37
CA ASP A 32 7.52 7.25 5.41
C ASP A 32 8.83 6.48 5.26
N SER A 33 9.36 5.98 6.37
CA SER A 33 10.58 5.16 6.35
C SER A 33 10.36 3.84 5.62
N LEU A 34 9.20 3.19 5.82
CA LEU A 34 8.81 1.98 5.10
C LEU A 34 8.66 2.25 3.60
N LEU A 35 7.92 3.31 3.24
CA LEU A 35 7.69 3.67 1.84
C LEU A 35 9.00 4.00 1.12
N LYS A 36 9.91 4.71 1.78
CA LYS A 36 11.25 5.00 1.24
C LYS A 36 12.02 3.70 0.97
N LEU A 37 12.10 2.81 1.96
CA LEU A 37 12.80 1.53 1.82
C LEU A 37 12.23 0.68 0.68
N LEU A 38 10.90 0.54 0.62
CA LEU A 38 10.25 -0.27 -0.41
C LEU A 38 10.40 0.34 -1.81
N LYS A 39 10.38 1.67 -1.92
CA LYS A 39 10.66 2.37 -3.18
C LYS A 39 12.10 2.13 -3.66
N GLU A 40 13.08 2.16 -2.76
CA GLU A 40 14.49 1.84 -3.08
C GLU A 40 14.67 0.38 -3.55
N LEU A 41 13.73 -0.50 -3.19
CA LEU A 41 13.67 -1.90 -3.61
C LEU A 41 12.75 -2.14 -4.83
N ASN A 42 12.34 -1.07 -5.54
CA ASN A 42 11.45 -1.12 -6.71
C ASN A 42 10.08 -1.77 -6.42
N TYR A 43 9.51 -1.46 -5.26
CA TYR A 43 8.11 -1.79 -4.98
C TYR A 43 7.20 -0.61 -5.28
N CYS A 44 6.06 -0.93 -5.91
CA CYS A 44 4.92 -0.04 -6.03
C CYS A 44 3.85 -0.40 -4.99
N MET A 45 2.97 0.56 -4.70
CA MET A 45 1.96 0.45 -3.64
C MET A 45 0.55 0.62 -4.20
N TYR A 46 -0.36 -0.20 -3.69
CA TYR A 46 -1.79 -0.12 -3.94
C TYR A 46 -2.54 -0.03 -2.62
N LEU A 47 -3.54 0.84 -2.54
CA LEU A 47 -4.56 0.81 -1.51
C LEU A 47 -5.56 -0.31 -1.83
N ILE A 48 -5.85 -1.15 -0.85
CA ILE A 48 -6.94 -2.13 -0.91
C ILE A 48 -8.21 -1.43 -0.44
N VAL A 49 -9.11 -1.12 -1.37
CA VAL A 49 -10.42 -0.53 -1.07
C VAL A 49 -11.39 -1.65 -0.72
N GLU A 50 -11.47 -1.99 0.57
CA GLU A 50 -12.21 -3.17 1.06
C GLU A 50 -13.67 -3.21 0.60
N LYS A 51 -14.34 -2.07 0.60
CA LYS A 51 -15.77 -1.98 0.24
C LYS A 51 -16.05 -2.36 -1.21
N SER A 52 -15.12 -2.07 -2.11
CA SER A 52 -15.27 -2.35 -3.54
C SER A 52 -14.41 -3.51 -4.02
N PHE A 53 -13.59 -4.11 -3.13
CA PHE A 53 -12.58 -5.10 -3.48
C PHE A 53 -11.66 -4.65 -4.62
N GLN A 54 -11.39 -3.34 -4.70
CA GLN A 54 -10.55 -2.76 -5.75
C GLN A 54 -9.17 -2.40 -5.21
N LEU A 55 -8.18 -2.49 -6.09
CA LEU A 55 -6.85 -1.96 -5.84
C LEU A 55 -6.70 -0.60 -6.52
N LYS A 56 -6.25 0.39 -5.75
CA LYS A 56 -5.95 1.74 -6.26
C LYS A 56 -4.46 2.02 -6.11
N ARG A 57 -3.75 2.19 -7.22
CA ARG A 57 -2.33 2.57 -7.18
C ARG A 57 -2.16 3.94 -6.53
N ILE A 58 -1.25 4.02 -5.56
CA ILE A 58 -0.95 5.24 -4.80
C ILE A 58 0.55 5.39 -4.59
N ASN A 59 1.01 6.62 -4.40
CA ASN A 59 2.43 6.93 -4.18
C ASN A 59 2.74 7.32 -2.72
N THR A 60 1.72 7.65 -1.94
CA THR A 60 1.82 8.16 -0.57
C THR A 60 0.67 7.62 0.28
N ILE A 61 0.89 7.57 1.60
CA ILE A 61 -0.16 7.35 2.59
C ILE A 61 -0.46 8.70 3.25
N GLU A 62 -1.69 9.18 3.06
CA GLU A 62 -2.14 10.49 3.51
C GLU A 62 -2.60 10.48 4.98
N VAL A 63 -2.76 11.67 5.55
CA VAL A 63 -3.44 11.85 6.83
C VAL A 63 -4.94 11.67 6.62
N HIS A 64 -5.53 10.65 7.24
CA HIS A 64 -6.97 10.39 7.18
C HIS A 64 -7.44 9.67 8.46
N SER A 65 -8.75 9.62 8.66
CA SER A 65 -9.42 8.89 9.75
C SER A 65 -10.19 7.66 9.25
N ASN A 66 -10.12 7.35 7.96
CA ASN A 66 -10.86 6.25 7.35
C ASN A 66 -10.22 4.89 7.68
N MET A 67 -10.86 4.13 8.57
CA MET A 67 -10.42 2.78 8.96
C MET A 67 -10.57 1.73 7.85
N SER A 68 -11.38 1.98 6.82
CA SER A 68 -11.53 1.07 5.67
C SER A 68 -10.43 1.26 4.61
N GLU A 69 -9.46 2.14 4.86
CA GLU A 69 -8.38 2.50 3.92
C GLU A 69 -7.00 2.34 4.56
N THR A 70 -6.81 1.30 5.38
CA THR A 70 -5.57 1.03 6.13
C THR A 70 -4.75 -0.13 5.57
N ASN A 71 -5.30 -0.85 4.59
CA ASN A 71 -4.69 -2.04 4.02
C ASN A 71 -4.03 -1.72 2.67
N TYR A 72 -2.75 -2.07 2.56
CA TYR A 72 -1.93 -1.76 1.39
C TYR A 72 -1.28 -3.02 0.84
N LEU A 73 -1.23 -3.13 -0.48
CA LEU A 73 -0.50 -4.16 -1.19
C LEU A 73 0.77 -3.53 -1.80
N PHE A 74 1.93 -4.11 -1.47
CA PHE A 74 3.19 -3.79 -2.09
C PHE A 74 3.59 -4.88 -3.08
N VAL A 75 3.94 -4.44 -4.29
CA VAL A 75 4.23 -5.30 -5.43
C VAL A 75 5.56 -4.85 -6.03
N HIS A 76 6.52 -5.76 -6.15
CA HIS A 76 7.75 -5.45 -6.88
C HIS A 76 7.41 -5.22 -8.36
N GLU A 77 8.06 -4.25 -9.01
CA GLU A 77 7.78 -3.87 -10.40
C GLU A 77 7.78 -5.06 -11.37
N ASP A 78 8.75 -5.97 -11.26
CA ASP A 78 8.81 -7.22 -12.04
C ASP A 78 7.55 -8.12 -11.95
N ARG A 79 6.72 -7.94 -10.91
CA ARG A 79 5.52 -8.75 -10.64
C ARG A 79 4.21 -7.97 -10.80
N ILE A 80 4.28 -6.75 -11.33
CA ILE A 80 3.11 -5.86 -11.43
C ILE A 80 1.97 -6.46 -12.27
N HIS A 81 2.33 -7.20 -13.33
CA HIS A 81 1.40 -7.89 -14.21
C HIS A 81 0.51 -8.89 -13.48
N GLU A 82 1.04 -9.61 -12.47
CA GLU A 82 0.26 -10.56 -11.66
C GLU A 82 -0.95 -9.90 -10.98
N VAL A 83 -0.82 -8.61 -10.66
CA VAL A 83 -1.85 -7.82 -9.99
C VAL A 83 -2.75 -7.09 -11.00
N GLU A 84 -2.17 -6.45 -12.01
CA GLU A 84 -2.95 -5.71 -13.02
C GLU A 84 -3.82 -6.63 -13.88
N ASP A 85 -3.31 -7.79 -14.31
CA ASP A 85 -4.06 -8.78 -15.10
C ASP A 85 -5.23 -9.38 -14.30
N SER A 86 -5.03 -9.58 -12.99
CA SER A 86 -6.06 -10.04 -12.07
C SER A 86 -7.20 -9.01 -11.94
N LEU A 87 -6.88 -7.71 -11.92
CA LEU A 87 -7.89 -6.65 -11.84
C LEU A 87 -8.72 -6.51 -13.12
N GLU A 88 -8.11 -6.71 -14.29
CA GLU A 88 -8.82 -6.70 -15.57
C GLU A 88 -9.77 -7.89 -15.69
N THR A 89 -9.33 -9.08 -15.25
CA THR A 89 -10.16 -10.29 -15.26
C THR A 89 -11.43 -10.11 -14.43
N TYR A 90 -11.34 -9.48 -13.25
CA TYR A 90 -12.52 -9.21 -12.41
C TYR A 90 -13.50 -8.21 -13.02
N LYS A 91 -13.04 -7.23 -13.81
CA LYS A 91 -13.91 -6.27 -14.50
C LYS A 91 -14.72 -6.89 -15.63
N LEU A 92 -14.26 -8.01 -16.21
CA LEU A 92 -14.96 -8.68 -17.31
C LEU A 92 -16.09 -9.62 -16.83
N ILE A 93 -16.11 -9.96 -15.54
CA ILE A 93 -17.08 -10.88 -14.93
C ILE A 93 -18.05 -10.20 -13.94
N SER A 94 -17.95 -8.87 -13.77
CA SER A 94 -18.83 -8.02 -12.95
C SER A 94 -19.68 -7.11 -13.81
#